data_AF-A0A8K0VWR9-F1
#
_entry.id   AF-A0A8K0VWR9-F1
#
_cell.length_a   1.000
_cell.length_b   1.000
_cell.length_c   1.000
_cell.angle_alpha   90.00
_cell.angle_beta   90.00
_cell.angle_gamma   90.00
#
_symmetry.space_group_name_H-M   'P 1'
#
loop_
_entity.id
_entity.type
_entity.pdbx_description
1 polymer ?
#
loop_
_entity_poly.entity_id
_entity_poly.type
_entity_poly.pdbx_seq_one_letter_code
_entity_poly.pdbx_strand_id
1 'polypeptide(L)'
;MPEFVITSSQLFRVTSAVSSLVLVALSIATFYKTGHAFKSIAVHFPADTYPWYGPQLSWPPKSYRVPLDYDWRTENYLFVAAGTSIVAGILGLVHIGLSAKNDPTKQTSLGSKVVFFTTAFFTLSASIATLVSTIAVNVIHASVERSTCHLTLGGYPGGRFKCTRELAVCHIVPFLLWRDQDEAWKDCQDTRMSREMLYPLLAFSWVLVGVYGLRIWMDRKGESYLSAEERVERLRQEE
;
A
#
# COMPACT_ATOMS: atom_id res chain seq x y z
N MET A 1 38.36 -20.59 -7.60
CA MET A 1 37.22 -19.68 -7.34
C MET A 1 35.99 -20.56 -7.18
N PRO A 2 35.34 -20.62 -6.01
CA PRO A 2 34.15 -21.45 -5.85
C PRO A 2 32.99 -20.80 -6.62
N GLU A 3 32.41 -21.52 -7.58
CA GLU A 3 31.17 -21.13 -8.24
C GLU A 3 30.03 -21.22 -7.22
N PHE A 4 29.46 -20.07 -6.86
CA PHE A 4 28.25 -20.00 -6.06
C PHE A 4 27.07 -20.50 -6.90
N VAL A 5 26.82 -21.80 -6.89
CA VAL A 5 25.60 -22.38 -7.48
C VAL A 5 24.44 -22.07 -6.55
N ILE A 6 23.75 -20.94 -6.81
CA ILE A 6 22.50 -20.61 -6.12
C ILE A 6 21.44 -21.61 -6.57
N THR A 7 21.03 -22.49 -5.66
CA THR A 7 19.88 -23.37 -5.93
C THR A 7 18.60 -22.55 -5.99
N SER A 8 17.66 -22.94 -6.85
CA SER A 8 16.35 -22.27 -7.01
C SER A 8 15.63 -22.06 -5.67
N SER A 9 15.76 -23.02 -4.75
CA SER A 9 15.21 -22.95 -3.39
C SER A 9 15.75 -21.79 -2.54
N GLN A 10 17.03 -21.45 -2.68
CA GLN A 10 17.67 -20.34 -1.96
C GLN A 10 17.21 -19.00 -2.52
N LEU A 11 17.09 -18.90 -3.85
CA LEU A 11 16.57 -17.70 -4.52
C LEU A 11 15.16 -17.35 -4.01
N PHE A 12 14.23 -18.31 -3.98
CA PHE A 12 12.87 -18.07 -3.50
C PHE A 12 12.81 -17.64 -2.03
N ARG A 13 13.67 -18.21 -1.17
CA ARG A 13 13.75 -17.83 0.25
C ARG A 13 14.25 -16.40 0.40
N VAL A 14 15.33 -16.03 -0.29
CA VAL A 14 15.91 -14.68 -0.23
C VAL A 14 14.91 -13.66 -0.79
N THR A 15 14.32 -13.90 -1.96
CA THR A 15 13.35 -12.99 -2.57
C THR A 15 12.12 -12.81 -1.69
N SER A 16 11.59 -13.89 -1.09
CA SER A 16 10.47 -13.81 -0.17
C SER A 16 10.83 -13.05 1.11
N ALA A 17 12.04 -13.23 1.65
CA ALA A 17 12.50 -12.54 2.86
C ALA A 17 12.63 -11.04 2.62
N VAL A 18 13.34 -10.66 1.56
CA VAL A 18 13.55 -9.27 1.18
C VAL A 18 12.22 -8.60 0.88
N SER A 19 11.35 -9.24 0.08
CA SER A 19 10.05 -8.65 -0.26
C SER A 19 9.17 -8.48 0.97
N SER A 20 9.17 -9.44 1.91
CA SER A 20 8.40 -9.33 3.17
C SER A 20 8.93 -8.20 4.06
N LEU A 21 10.25 -8.09 4.20
CA LEU A 21 10.89 -7.04 4.99
C LEU A 21 10.64 -5.65 4.42
N VAL A 22 10.77 -5.50 3.09
CA VAL A 22 10.46 -4.25 2.39
C VAL A 22 8.98 -3.91 2.52
N LEU A 23 8.08 -4.89 2.40
CA LEU A 23 6.64 -4.69 2.57
C LEU A 23 6.32 -4.15 3.97
N VAL A 24 6.90 -4.73 5.03
CA VAL A 24 6.73 -4.24 6.41
C VAL A 24 7.26 -2.82 6.56
N ALA A 25 8.48 -2.54 6.08
CA ALA A 25 9.11 -1.23 6.20
C ALA A 25 8.30 -0.14 5.47
N LEU A 26 7.88 -0.39 4.23
CA LEU A 26 7.04 0.52 3.46
C LEU A 26 5.67 0.73 4.09
N SER A 27 5.08 -0.32 4.67
CA SER A 27 3.77 -0.21 5.30
C SER A 27 3.82 0.63 6.58
N ILE A 28 4.85 0.44 7.42
CA ILE A 28 5.08 1.27 8.60
C ILE A 28 5.33 2.72 8.19
N ALA A 29 6.14 2.95 7.16
CA ALA A 29 6.40 4.30 6.64
C ALA A 29 5.11 4.97 6.14
N THR A 30 4.27 4.23 5.40
CA THR A 30 2.97 4.70 4.92
C THR A 30 2.04 5.05 6.08
N PHE A 31 1.96 4.18 7.09
CA PHE A 31 1.13 4.39 8.28
C PHE A 31 1.59 5.64 9.05
N TYR A 32 2.89 5.77 9.30
CA TYR A 32 3.47 6.90 9.98
C TYR A 32 3.26 8.21 9.22
N LYS A 33 3.58 8.24 7.91
CA LYS A 33 3.44 9.45 7.09
C LYS A 33 1.98 9.88 6.96
N THR A 34 1.07 8.94 6.73
CA THR A 34 -0.38 9.23 6.65
C THR A 34 -0.89 9.77 7.99
N GLY A 35 -0.53 9.13 9.12
CA GLY A 35 -0.95 9.58 10.45
C GLY A 35 -0.34 10.92 10.87
N HIS A 36 0.94 11.14 10.54
CA HIS A 36 1.63 12.41 10.80
C HIS A 36 1.00 13.54 10.00
N ALA A 37 0.83 13.37 8.68
CA ALA A 37 0.20 14.36 7.82
C ALA A 37 -1.24 14.64 8.25
N PHE A 38 -2.01 13.59 8.58
CA PHE A 38 -3.36 13.73 9.11
C PHE A 38 -3.40 14.64 10.34
N LYS A 39 -2.50 14.39 11.31
CA LYS A 39 -2.43 15.17 12.56
C LYS A 39 -1.94 16.59 12.31
N SER A 40 -0.91 16.76 11.49
CA SER A 40 -0.35 18.06 11.13
C SER A 40 -1.42 18.95 10.50
N ILE A 41 -2.12 18.43 9.50
CA ILE A 41 -3.18 19.15 8.80
C ILE A 41 -4.33 19.47 9.77
N ALA A 42 -4.74 18.54 10.63
CA ALA A 42 -5.79 18.82 11.61
C ALA A 42 -5.43 19.93 12.63
N VAL A 43 -4.13 20.17 12.87
CA VAL A 43 -3.64 21.21 13.79
C VAL A 43 -3.48 22.55 13.07
N HIS A 44 -2.79 22.58 11.93
CA HIS A 44 -2.46 23.81 11.21
C HIS A 44 -3.63 24.28 10.33
N PHE A 45 -4.38 23.34 9.77
CA PHE A 45 -5.48 23.58 8.84
C PHE A 45 -6.72 22.76 9.25
N PRO A 46 -7.34 23.04 10.40
CA PRO A 46 -8.57 22.34 10.82
C PRO A 46 -9.73 22.54 9.83
N ALA A 47 -10.75 21.69 9.91
CA ALA A 47 -11.99 21.95 9.18
C ALA A 47 -12.67 23.19 9.80
N ASP A 48 -12.69 24.30 9.07
CA ASP A 48 -13.24 25.57 9.54
C ASP A 48 -13.56 26.50 8.35
N THR A 49 -13.98 27.73 8.65
CA THR A 49 -14.30 28.77 7.70
C THR A 49 -13.17 29.78 7.58
N TYR A 50 -12.53 29.80 6.42
CA TYR A 50 -11.33 30.60 6.16
C TYR A 50 -11.64 31.82 5.30
N PRO A 51 -10.92 32.94 5.47
CA PRO A 51 -10.97 34.02 4.50
C PRO A 51 -10.44 33.52 3.14
N TRP A 52 -11.19 33.77 2.07
CA TRP A 52 -10.73 33.50 0.71
C TRP A 52 -10.02 34.72 0.14
N TYR A 53 -8.75 34.56 -0.22
CA TYR A 53 -7.98 35.62 -0.89
C TYR A 53 -7.94 35.43 -2.41
N GLY A 54 -8.19 34.21 -2.88
CA GLY A 54 -8.25 33.87 -4.30
C GLY A 54 -6.90 33.90 -5.02
N PRO A 55 -6.86 33.38 -6.26
CA PRO A 55 -5.64 33.38 -7.07
C PRO A 55 -5.34 34.74 -7.74
N GLN A 56 -6.30 35.66 -7.77
CA GLN A 56 -6.13 36.99 -8.35
C GLN A 56 -6.08 38.04 -7.24
N LEU A 57 -4.99 38.82 -7.18
CA LEU A 57 -4.89 40.06 -6.40
C LEU A 57 -5.80 41.14 -7.00
N SER A 58 -7.12 40.97 -6.95
CA SER A 58 -8.02 42.09 -7.21
C SER A 58 -7.98 43.01 -5.98
N TRP A 59 -7.53 44.26 -6.16
CA TRP A 59 -7.59 45.28 -5.11
C TRP A 59 -8.84 46.17 -5.30
N PRO A 60 -9.67 46.38 -4.26
CA PRO A 60 -9.58 45.77 -2.93
C PRO A 60 -9.99 44.28 -2.95
N PRO A 61 -9.34 43.43 -2.14
CA PRO A 61 -9.71 42.01 -2.08
C PRO A 61 -11.13 41.89 -1.55
N LYS A 62 -12.03 41.33 -2.37
CA LYS A 62 -13.33 40.88 -1.88
C LYS A 62 -13.09 39.65 -1.00
N SER A 63 -12.85 39.87 0.28
CA SER A 63 -12.75 38.78 1.24
C SER A 63 -14.14 38.36 1.69
N TYR A 64 -14.46 37.10 1.44
CA TYR A 64 -15.56 36.41 2.10
C TYR A 64 -15.02 35.10 2.64
N ARG A 65 -15.78 34.52 3.57
CA ARG A 65 -15.35 33.31 4.26
C ARG A 65 -15.90 32.09 3.52
N VAL A 66 -15.04 31.10 3.30
CA VAL A 66 -15.37 29.84 2.63
C VAL A 66 -15.11 28.70 3.62
N PRO A 67 -16.09 27.79 3.83
CA PRO A 67 -15.86 26.60 4.65
C PRO A 67 -14.98 25.60 3.90
N LEU A 68 -14.06 24.99 4.64
CA LEU A 68 -13.20 23.90 4.20
C LEU A 68 -13.50 22.65 5.04
N ASP A 69 -13.98 21.61 4.37
CA ASP A 69 -14.21 20.29 4.95
C ASP A 69 -13.28 19.25 4.32
N TYR A 70 -12.94 18.24 5.10
CA TYR A 70 -12.09 17.14 4.67
C TYR A 70 -12.88 15.87 4.33
N ASP A 71 -12.47 15.20 3.25
CA ASP A 71 -12.85 13.84 2.91
C ASP A 71 -11.80 12.87 3.43
N TRP A 72 -12.23 11.92 4.26
CA TRP A 72 -11.39 11.00 5.04
C TRP A 72 -11.22 9.65 4.37
N ARG A 73 -11.87 9.44 3.22
CA ARG A 73 -11.89 8.13 2.55
C ARG A 73 -10.50 7.73 2.09
N THR A 74 -9.71 8.67 1.56
CA THR A 74 -8.36 8.41 1.05
C THR A 74 -7.43 7.87 2.14
N GLU A 75 -7.43 8.47 3.32
CA GLU A 75 -6.60 8.05 4.45
C GLU A 75 -7.03 6.68 4.98
N ASN A 76 -8.34 6.40 5.02
CA ASN A 76 -8.83 5.09 5.41
C ASN A 76 -8.33 3.99 4.46
N TYR A 77 -8.35 4.21 3.15
CA TYR A 77 -7.78 3.26 2.18
C TYR A 77 -6.28 3.06 2.37
N LEU A 78 -5.53 4.14 2.65
CA LEU A 78 -4.09 4.06 2.96
C LEU A 78 -3.83 3.22 4.22
N PHE A 79 -4.59 3.43 5.29
CA PHE A 79 -4.45 2.65 6.53
C PHE A 79 -4.81 1.17 6.33
N VAL A 80 -5.86 0.87 5.55
CA VAL A 80 -6.25 -0.52 5.26
C VAL A 80 -5.19 -1.23 4.43
N ALA A 81 -4.65 -0.60 3.38
CA ALA A 81 -3.57 -1.15 2.58
C ALA A 81 -2.32 -1.41 3.43
N ALA A 82 -1.85 -0.40 4.18
CA ALA A 82 -0.69 -0.54 5.05
C ALA A 82 -0.90 -1.63 6.12
N GLY A 83 -2.06 -1.65 6.79
CA GLY A 83 -2.36 -2.62 7.84
C GLY A 83 -2.35 -4.07 7.32
N THR A 84 -3.01 -4.33 6.20
CA THR A 84 -3.03 -5.67 5.58
C THR A 84 -1.65 -6.09 5.08
N SER A 85 -0.86 -5.16 4.53
CA SER A 85 0.52 -5.41 4.12
C SER A 85 1.48 -5.69 5.30
N ILE A 86 1.32 -5.04 6.45
CA ILE A 86 2.08 -5.39 7.68
C ILE A 86 1.82 -6.84 8.07
N VAL A 87 0.55 -7.24 8.14
CA VAL A 87 0.16 -8.60 8.53
C VAL A 87 0.75 -9.63 7.56
N ALA A 88 0.61 -9.41 6.25
CA ALA A 88 1.18 -10.29 5.24
C ALA A 88 2.72 -10.38 5.33
N GLY A 89 3.39 -9.25 5.54
CA GLY A 89 4.84 -9.19 5.67
C GLY A 89 5.37 -9.92 6.91
N ILE A 90 4.71 -9.75 8.07
CA ILE A 90 5.07 -10.46 9.31
C ILE A 90 4.87 -11.97 9.13
N LEU A 91 3.74 -12.40 8.57
CA LEU A 91 3.49 -13.82 8.31
C LEU A 91 4.51 -14.42 7.33
N GLY A 92 4.91 -13.65 6.31
CA GLY A 92 5.99 -14.02 5.39
C GLY A 92 7.31 -14.28 6.12
N LEU A 93 7.71 -13.38 7.03
CA LEU A 93 8.93 -13.55 7.84
C LEU A 93 8.83 -14.74 8.79
N VAL A 94 7.68 -14.96 9.44
CA VAL A 94 7.44 -16.11 10.32
C VAL A 94 7.56 -17.42 9.54
N HIS A 95 6.96 -17.51 8.36
CA HIS A 95 7.04 -18.69 7.51
C HIS A 95 8.49 -19.02 7.13
N ILE A 96 9.30 -18.01 6.80
CA ILE A 96 10.72 -18.19 6.46
C ILE A 96 11.52 -18.64 7.69
N GLY A 97 11.30 -18.02 8.86
CA GLY A 97 11.97 -18.40 10.10
C GLY A 97 11.67 -19.85 10.52
N LEU A 98 10.41 -20.27 10.40
CA LEU A 98 10.01 -21.66 10.66
C LEU A 98 10.61 -22.62 9.63
N SER A 99 10.68 -22.23 8.35
CA SER A 99 11.29 -23.04 7.30
C SER A 99 12.81 -23.15 7.40
N ALA A 100 13.49 -22.22 8.09
CA ALA A 100 14.92 -22.28 8.33
C ALA A 100 15.27 -23.17 9.55
N LYS A 101 14.37 -23.24 10.55
CA LYS A 101 14.56 -24.02 11.77
C LYS A 101 14.22 -25.51 11.60
N ASN A 102 13.29 -25.83 10.69
CA ASN A 102 12.86 -27.20 10.46
C ASN A 102 13.73 -27.89 9.41
N ASP A 103 14.20 -29.11 9.71
CA ASP A 103 14.90 -29.96 8.75
C ASP A 103 14.03 -30.23 7.50
N PRO A 104 14.61 -30.19 6.28
CA PRO A 104 13.88 -30.44 5.03
C PRO A 104 13.24 -31.84 4.98
N THR A 105 13.74 -32.80 5.75
CA THR A 105 13.20 -34.17 5.85
C THR A 105 11.98 -34.30 6.78
N LYS A 106 11.68 -33.30 7.62
CA LYS A 106 10.47 -33.25 8.49
C LYS A 106 9.41 -32.26 7.99
N GLN A 107 9.56 -31.75 6.77
CA GLN A 107 8.72 -30.72 6.17
C GLN A 107 7.31 -31.22 5.77
N THR A 108 6.99 -32.48 6.05
CA THR A 108 5.68 -33.11 5.87
C THR A 108 4.72 -32.93 7.05
N SER A 109 5.09 -32.17 8.10
CA SER A 109 4.15 -31.90 9.20
C SER A 109 2.99 -31.00 8.75
N LEU A 110 1.77 -31.36 9.17
CA LEU A 110 0.52 -30.62 8.90
C LEU A 110 0.68 -29.12 9.18
N GLY A 111 1.46 -28.75 10.21
CA GLY A 111 1.74 -27.37 10.57
C GLY A 111 2.45 -26.56 9.49
N SER A 112 3.39 -27.14 8.75
CA SER A 112 4.09 -26.42 7.68
C SER A 112 3.16 -26.07 6.51
N LYS A 113 2.22 -26.97 6.17
CA LYS A 113 1.20 -26.73 5.14
C LYS A 113 0.22 -25.64 5.57
N VAL A 114 -0.24 -25.68 6.83
CA VAL A 114 -1.15 -24.65 7.37
C VAL A 114 -0.50 -23.27 7.33
N VAL A 115 0.73 -23.13 7.82
CA VAL A 115 1.45 -21.84 7.81
C VAL A 115 1.66 -21.32 6.39
N PHE A 116 1.96 -22.21 5.43
CA PHE A 116 2.09 -21.84 4.02
C PHE A 116 0.77 -21.29 3.46
N PHE A 117 -0.34 -22.03 3.62
CA PHE A 117 -1.65 -21.62 3.10
C PHE A 117 -2.15 -20.34 3.76
N THR A 118 -1.98 -20.17 5.07
CA THR A 118 -2.35 -18.93 5.75
C THR A 118 -1.53 -17.76 5.22
N THR A 119 -0.22 -17.93 5.03
CA THR A 119 0.65 -16.87 4.51
C THR A 119 0.26 -16.50 3.07
N ALA A 120 0.00 -17.50 2.21
CA ALA A 120 -0.45 -17.27 0.85
C ALA A 120 -1.80 -16.52 0.80
N PHE A 121 -2.76 -16.91 1.64
CA PHE A 121 -4.07 -16.24 1.75
C PHE A 121 -3.92 -14.77 2.17
N PHE A 122 -3.15 -14.49 3.23
CA PHE A 122 -2.94 -13.12 3.70
C PHE A 122 -2.16 -12.28 2.68
N THR A 123 -1.16 -12.85 2.00
CA THR A 123 -0.43 -12.18 0.92
C THR A 123 -1.38 -11.78 -0.22
N LEU A 124 -2.24 -12.70 -0.66
CA LEU A 124 -3.24 -12.41 -1.69
C LEU A 124 -4.21 -11.33 -1.23
N SER A 125 -4.69 -11.41 0.01
CA SER A 125 -5.60 -10.40 0.57
C SER A 125 -4.96 -9.02 0.63
N ALA A 126 -3.68 -8.92 0.98
CA ALA A 126 -2.93 -7.67 1.02
C ALA A 126 -2.71 -7.10 -0.39
N SER A 127 -2.45 -7.93 -1.39
CA SER A 127 -2.35 -7.50 -2.79
C SER A 127 -3.67 -6.96 -3.31
N ILE A 128 -4.79 -7.64 -3.03
CA ILE A 128 -6.13 -7.17 -3.42
C ILE A 128 -6.48 -5.87 -2.71
N ALA A 129 -6.28 -5.80 -1.39
CA ALA A 129 -6.56 -4.60 -0.59
C ALA A 129 -5.73 -3.41 -1.07
N THR A 130 -4.44 -3.61 -1.33
CA THR A 130 -3.56 -2.56 -1.87
C THR A 130 -3.99 -2.14 -3.27
N LEU A 131 -4.35 -3.08 -4.15
CA LEU A 131 -4.83 -2.75 -5.51
C LEU A 131 -6.11 -1.91 -5.46
N VAL A 132 -7.10 -2.35 -4.69
CA VAL A 132 -8.37 -1.64 -4.51
C VAL A 132 -8.12 -0.26 -3.92
N SER A 133 -7.24 -0.15 -2.93
CA SER A 133 -6.88 1.13 -2.31
C SER A 133 -6.21 2.07 -3.30
N THR A 134 -5.25 1.60 -4.11
CA THR A 134 -4.60 2.41 -5.15
C THR A 134 -5.61 2.94 -6.17
N ILE A 135 -6.53 2.10 -6.65
CA ILE A 135 -7.57 2.52 -7.60
C ILE A 135 -8.51 3.52 -6.93
N ALA A 136 -9.02 3.20 -5.74
CA ALA A 136 -9.97 4.03 -5.02
C ALA A 136 -9.40 5.41 -4.68
N VAL A 137 -8.16 5.48 -4.18
CA VAL A 137 -7.50 6.74 -3.86
C VAL A 137 -7.33 7.62 -5.11
N ASN A 138 -6.88 7.06 -6.24
CA ASN A 138 -6.73 7.82 -7.48
C ASN A 138 -8.08 8.30 -8.04
N VAL A 139 -9.12 7.45 -8.00
CA VAL A 139 -10.47 7.81 -8.46
C VAL A 139 -11.08 8.90 -7.56
N ILE A 140 -10.97 8.76 -6.23
CA ILE A 140 -11.47 9.75 -5.28
C ILE A 140 -10.74 11.07 -5.45
N HIS A 141 -9.41 11.05 -5.58
CA HIS A 141 -8.62 12.26 -5.81
C HIS A 141 -9.09 13.00 -7.06
N ALA A 142 -9.17 12.31 -8.22
CA ALA A 142 -9.64 12.92 -9.46
C ALA A 142 -11.10 13.38 -9.40
N SER A 143 -11.97 12.63 -8.72
CA SER A 143 -13.39 12.97 -8.56
C SER A 143 -13.57 14.21 -7.68
N VAL A 144 -12.87 14.29 -6.55
CA VAL A 144 -12.98 15.39 -5.59
C VAL A 144 -12.38 16.67 -6.16
N GLU A 145 -11.23 16.58 -6.83
CA GLU A 145 -10.60 17.70 -7.52
C GLU A 145 -11.56 18.38 -8.50
N ARG A 146 -12.27 17.59 -9.32
CA ARG A 146 -13.19 18.15 -10.33
C ARG A 146 -14.50 18.67 -9.73
N SER A 147 -15.02 18.04 -8.68
CA SER A 147 -16.37 18.32 -8.18
C SER A 147 -16.41 19.37 -7.08
N THR A 148 -15.70 19.15 -5.97
CA THR A 148 -15.87 19.91 -4.72
C THR A 148 -14.60 20.58 -4.22
N CYS A 149 -13.46 20.33 -4.88
CA CYS A 149 -12.16 20.87 -4.51
C CYS A 149 -11.44 21.55 -5.68
N HIS A 150 -12.15 22.41 -6.42
CA HIS A 150 -11.57 23.21 -7.50
C HIS A 150 -11.53 24.70 -7.11
N LEU A 151 -10.45 25.39 -7.49
CA LEU A 151 -10.20 26.79 -7.13
C LEU A 151 -11.36 27.75 -7.44
N THR A 152 -12.10 27.51 -8.52
CA THR A 152 -13.20 28.40 -8.93
C THR A 152 -14.39 28.39 -7.97
N LEU A 153 -14.57 27.35 -7.12
CA LEU A 153 -15.58 27.34 -6.05
C LEU A 153 -15.36 28.47 -5.05
N GLY A 154 -14.10 28.76 -4.74
CA GLY A 154 -13.74 29.83 -3.84
C GLY A 154 -14.04 31.20 -4.42
N GLY A 155 -14.26 31.32 -5.74
CA GLY A 155 -14.61 32.56 -6.44
C GLY A 155 -16.10 32.97 -6.36
N TYR A 156 -16.96 32.14 -5.77
CA TYR A 156 -18.37 32.45 -5.55
C TYR A 156 -18.73 32.64 -4.07
N PRO A 157 -19.50 33.68 -3.70
CA PRO A 157 -20.01 33.83 -2.34
C PRO A 157 -20.93 32.65 -2.00
N GLY A 158 -20.59 31.92 -0.93
CA GLY A 158 -21.28 30.70 -0.51
C GLY A 158 -20.68 29.39 -1.03
N GLY A 159 -19.59 29.47 -1.82
CA GLY A 159 -18.81 28.30 -2.22
C GLY A 159 -18.29 27.53 -1.01
N ARG A 160 -18.29 26.20 -1.09
CA ARG A 160 -17.82 25.30 -0.02
C ARG A 160 -16.80 24.33 -0.59
N PHE A 161 -15.66 24.21 0.08
CA PHE A 161 -14.64 23.25 -0.29
C PHE A 161 -14.85 21.96 0.47
N LYS A 162 -14.99 20.85 -0.25
CA LYS A 162 -14.88 19.52 0.33
C LYS A 162 -13.75 18.79 -0.38
N CYS A 163 -12.63 18.65 0.30
CA CYS A 163 -11.36 18.25 -0.30
C CYS A 163 -10.79 17.02 0.40
N THR A 164 -10.02 16.20 -0.31
CA THR A 164 -9.06 15.33 0.38
C THR A 164 -8.01 16.22 1.06
N ARG A 165 -7.38 15.75 2.13
CA ARG A 165 -6.34 16.52 2.82
C ARG A 165 -5.22 16.93 1.88
N GLU A 166 -4.76 16.01 1.04
CA GLU A 166 -3.76 16.26 -0.01
C GLU A 166 -4.18 17.42 -0.92
N LEU A 167 -5.37 17.36 -1.53
CA LEU A 167 -5.83 18.42 -2.44
C LEU A 167 -5.99 19.75 -1.73
N ALA A 168 -6.48 19.75 -0.49
CA ALA A 168 -6.65 20.95 0.29
C ALA A 168 -5.30 21.67 0.50
N VAL A 169 -4.30 20.98 1.06
CA VAL A 169 -3.01 21.62 1.38
C VAL A 169 -2.20 21.97 0.13
N CYS A 170 -2.30 21.15 -0.93
CA CYS A 170 -1.55 21.38 -2.16
C CYS A 170 -2.16 22.49 -3.04
N HIS A 171 -3.49 22.63 -3.08
CA HIS A 171 -4.16 23.48 -4.07
C HIS A 171 -5.05 24.56 -3.48
N ILE A 172 -5.58 24.43 -2.26
CA ILE A 172 -6.57 25.37 -1.71
C ILE A 172 -5.96 26.24 -0.60
N VAL A 173 -5.29 25.63 0.38
CA VAL A 173 -4.71 26.31 1.55
C VAL A 173 -3.81 27.51 1.20
N PRO A 174 -2.96 27.48 0.16
CA PRO A 174 -2.14 28.64 -0.22
C PRO A 174 -2.95 29.90 -0.54
N PHE A 175 -4.24 29.75 -0.90
CA PHE A 175 -5.17 30.84 -1.20
C PHE A 175 -6.10 31.19 -0.03
N LEU A 176 -6.08 30.40 1.05
CA LEU A 176 -6.81 30.64 2.30
C LEU A 176 -5.94 31.36 3.34
N LEU A 177 -4.63 31.10 3.35
CA LEU A 177 -3.70 31.62 4.35
C LEU A 177 -2.41 32.10 3.68
N TRP A 178 -2.06 33.37 3.90
CA TRP A 178 -0.79 33.93 3.39
C TRP A 178 0.41 33.56 4.28
N ARG A 179 0.18 33.30 5.58
CA ARG A 179 1.25 33.24 6.60
C ARG A 179 1.93 31.87 6.73
N ASP A 180 1.23 30.78 6.40
CA ASP A 180 1.67 29.41 6.74
C ASP A 180 1.93 28.55 5.48
N GLN A 181 2.45 29.17 4.41
CA GLN A 181 2.68 28.49 3.13
C GLN A 181 3.74 27.38 3.21
N ASP A 182 4.76 27.55 4.05
CA ASP A 182 5.83 26.55 4.22
C ASP A 182 5.30 25.27 4.87
N GLU A 183 4.40 25.40 5.85
CA GLU A 183 3.75 24.25 6.52
C GLU A 183 2.81 23.53 5.55
N ALA A 184 2.00 24.29 4.79
CA ALA A 184 1.12 23.74 3.77
C ALA A 184 1.92 22.96 2.70
N TRP A 185 3.07 23.48 2.28
CA TRP A 185 3.95 22.82 1.31
C TRP A 185 4.53 21.51 1.87
N LYS A 186 4.99 21.52 3.12
CA LYS A 186 5.51 20.31 3.78
C LYS A 186 4.42 19.24 3.93
N ASP A 187 3.23 19.61 4.37
CA ASP A 187 2.11 18.69 4.50
C ASP A 187 1.62 18.17 3.14
N CYS A 188 1.69 18.99 2.08
CA CYS A 188 1.46 18.57 0.71
C CYS A 188 2.43 17.48 0.26
N GLN A 189 3.73 17.66 0.54
CA GLN A 189 4.73 16.64 0.21
C GLN A 189 4.51 15.34 0.99
N ASP A 190 4.20 15.42 2.28
CA ASP A 190 3.99 14.23 3.11
C ASP A 190 2.73 13.44 2.70
N THR A 191 1.63 14.13 2.37
CA THR A 191 0.40 13.48 1.88
C THR A 191 0.59 12.86 0.49
N ARG A 192 1.24 13.57 -0.43
CA ARG A 192 1.57 13.05 -1.76
C ARG A 192 2.49 11.83 -1.70
N MET A 193 3.53 11.89 -0.88
CA MET A 193 4.45 10.76 -0.68
C MET A 193 3.71 9.54 -0.12
N SER A 194 2.78 9.74 0.81
CA SER A 194 1.96 8.65 1.37
C SER A 194 1.13 7.95 0.29
N ARG A 195 0.53 8.72 -0.63
CA ARG A 195 -0.20 8.16 -1.78
C ARG A 195 0.74 7.41 -2.72
N GLU A 196 1.89 7.99 -3.05
CA GLU A 196 2.86 7.38 -3.97
C GLU A 196 3.50 6.10 -3.39
N MET A 197 3.53 5.92 -2.06
CA MET A 197 3.95 4.67 -1.41
C MET A 197 3.02 3.46 -1.68
N LEU A 198 1.79 3.67 -2.15
CA LEU A 198 0.91 2.57 -2.56
C LEU A 198 1.45 1.79 -3.77
N TYR A 199 2.16 2.45 -4.69
CA TYR A 199 2.74 1.79 -5.87
C TYR A 199 3.82 0.75 -5.52
N PRO A 200 4.86 1.07 -4.71
CA PRO A 200 5.83 0.07 -4.31
C PRO A 200 5.20 -0.99 -3.39
N LEU A 201 4.26 -0.64 -2.50
CA LEU A 201 3.51 -1.63 -1.72
C LEU A 201 2.81 -2.66 -2.63
N LEU A 202 2.13 -2.16 -3.67
CA LEU A 202 1.48 -3.02 -4.66
C LEU A 202 2.51 -3.91 -5.35
N ALA A 203 3.60 -3.33 -5.87
CA ALA A 203 4.64 -4.07 -6.57
C ALA A 203 5.22 -5.22 -5.73
N PHE A 204 5.64 -4.95 -4.49
CA PHE A 204 6.21 -5.99 -3.61
C PHE A 204 5.18 -7.02 -3.16
N SER A 205 3.92 -6.63 -2.97
CA SER A 205 2.86 -7.59 -2.68
C SER A 205 2.64 -8.56 -3.86
N TRP A 206 2.64 -8.05 -5.10
CA TRP A 206 2.50 -8.88 -6.30
C TRP A 206 3.69 -9.79 -6.52
N VAL A 207 4.91 -9.32 -6.22
CA VAL A 207 6.12 -10.18 -6.23
C VAL A 207 5.95 -11.34 -5.27
N LEU A 208 5.46 -11.10 -4.04
CA LEU A 208 5.20 -12.16 -3.07
C LEU A 208 4.13 -13.14 -3.58
N VAL A 209 3.00 -12.66 -4.11
CA VAL A 209 1.98 -13.52 -4.73
C VAL A 209 2.58 -14.37 -5.84
N GLY A 210 3.40 -13.78 -6.71
CA GLY A 210 4.10 -14.49 -7.79
C GLY A 210 5.03 -15.59 -7.27
N VAL A 211 5.81 -15.30 -6.23
CA VAL A 211 6.70 -16.28 -5.59
C VAL A 211 5.91 -17.44 -4.98
N TYR A 212 4.83 -17.15 -4.24
CA TYR A 212 3.98 -18.19 -3.65
C TYR A 212 3.25 -19.01 -4.73
N GLY A 213 2.75 -18.35 -5.78
CA GLY A 213 2.08 -19.02 -6.90
C GLY A 213 3.02 -19.93 -7.70
N LEU A 214 4.24 -19.48 -7.98
CA LEU A 214 5.28 -20.28 -8.64
C LEU A 214 5.64 -21.51 -7.80
N ARG A 215 5.73 -21.37 -6.48
CA ARG A 215 6.00 -22.49 -5.58
C ARG A 215 4.91 -23.56 -5.63
N ILE A 216 3.64 -23.15 -5.55
CA ILE A 216 2.49 -24.07 -5.69
C ILE A 216 2.51 -24.78 -7.04
N TRP A 217 2.85 -24.05 -8.11
CA TRP A 217 2.91 -24.62 -9.46
C TRP A 217 4.04 -25.65 -9.62
N MET A 218 5.22 -25.38 -9.07
CA MET A 218 6.34 -26.34 -9.08
C MET A 218 6.03 -27.59 -8.25
N ASP A 219 5.45 -27.42 -7.06
CA ASP A 219 5.09 -28.55 -6.18
C ASP A 219 4.08 -29.47 -6.89
N ARG A 220 3.06 -28.91 -7.56
CA ARG A 220 2.09 -29.68 -8.37
C ARG A 220 2.72 -30.44 -9.53
N LYS A 221 3.71 -29.82 -10.20
CA LYS A 221 4.44 -30.51 -11.29
C LYS A 221 5.27 -31.65 -10.74
N GLY A 222 5.98 -31.46 -9.63
CA GLY A 222 6.78 -32.50 -8.98
C GLY A 222 5.96 -33.74 -8.62
N GLU A 223 4.78 -33.55 -8.03
CA GLU A 223 3.86 -34.66 -7.72
C GLU A 223 3.36 -35.40 -8.97
N SER A 224 3.13 -34.67 -10.07
CA SER A 224 2.68 -35.27 -11.34
C SER A 224 3.76 -36.14 -12.00
N TYR A 225 5.04 -35.75 -11.91
CA TYR A 225 6.16 -36.53 -12.42
C TYR A 225 6.40 -37.79 -11.57
N LEU A 226 6.41 -37.66 -10.24
CA LEU A 226 6.55 -38.78 -9.31
C LEU A 226 5.44 -39.82 -9.49
N SER A 227 4.19 -39.37 -9.69
CA SER A 227 3.07 -40.28 -9.97
C SER A 227 3.18 -41.01 -11.31
N ALA A 228 3.85 -40.42 -12.31
CA ALA A 228 4.08 -41.08 -13.60
C ALA A 228 5.20 -42.11 -13.48
N GLU A 229 6.27 -41.79 -12.75
CA GLU A 229 7.42 -42.67 -12.51
C GLU A 229 7.02 -43.87 -11.65
N GLU A 230 6.26 -43.66 -10.56
CA GLU A 230 5.66 -44.76 -9.76
C GLU A 230 4.69 -45.64 -10.57
N ARG A 231 4.08 -45.10 -11.62
CA ARG A 231 3.23 -45.88 -12.54
C ARG A 231 4.06 -46.76 -13.45
N VAL A 232 5.17 -46.23 -13.98
CA VAL A 232 6.09 -46.97 -14.84
C VAL A 232 6.80 -48.06 -14.04
N GLU A 233 7.19 -47.77 -12.81
CA GLU A 233 7.91 -48.70 -11.94
C GLU A 233 7.03 -49.87 -11.48
N ARG A 234 5.72 -49.63 -11.25
CA ARG A 234 4.75 -50.70 -11.02
C ARG A 234 4.57 -51.62 -12.22
N LEU A 235 4.43 -51.06 -13.42
CA LEU A 235 4.30 -51.86 -14.65
C LEU A 235 5.54 -52.73 -14.91
N ARG A 236 6.72 -52.27 -14.49
CA ARG A 236 7.98 -53.01 -14.64
C ARG A 236 8.17 -54.15 -13.63
N GLN A 237 7.40 -54.18 -12.55
CA GLN A 237 7.40 -55.27 -11.55
C GLN A 237 6.37 -56.36 -11.88
N GLU A 238 5.47 -56.11 -12.84
CA GLU A 238 4.45 -57.06 -13.28
C GLU A 238 4.88 -57.88 -14.52
N GLU A 239 6.02 -57.56 -15.14
CA GLU A 239 6.71 -58.35 -16.18
C GLU A 239 7.79 -59.27 -15.58
#